data_AF-A0A7V3SRT9-F1
#
_entry.id   AF-A0A7V3SRT9-F1
#
_cell.length_a   1.000
_cell.length_b   1.000
_cell.length_c   1.000
_cell.angle_alpha   90.00
_cell.angle_beta   90.00
_cell.angle_gamma   90.00
#
_symmetry.space_group_name_H-M   'P 1'
#
loop_
_entity.id
_entity.type
_entity.pdbx_description
1 polymer ?
#
loop_
_entity_poly.entity_id
_entity_poly.type
_entity_poly.pdbx_seq_one_letter_code
_entity_poly.pdbx_strand_id
1 'polypeptide(L)' 'MAKALDKKTSEPVGIAAAIAGNCEPCLKFHFSQAKKAGCKREEVKEVIKIARMVKDSPIQIIYKLADKLVG' A
#
# COMPACT_ATOMS: atom_id res chain seq x y z
N MET A 1 21.66 -3.20 -14.69
CA MET A 1 20.35 -3.03 -15.35
C MET A 1 19.78 -1.68 -14.96
N ALA A 2 19.36 -0.84 -15.91
CA ALA A 2 18.61 0.36 -15.59
C ALA A 2 17.22 -0.05 -15.07
N LYS A 3 16.75 0.60 -14.00
CA LYS A 3 15.42 0.32 -13.42
C LYS A 3 14.38 0.78 -14.45
N ALA A 4 13.46 -0.10 -14.87
CA ALA A 4 12.44 0.21 -15.88
C ALA A 4 11.42 1.28 -15.40
N LEU A 5 11.26 1.42 -14.09
CA LEU A 5 10.46 2.47 -13.46
C LEU A 5 11.38 3.44 -12.70
N ASP A 6 11.12 4.73 -12.85
CA ASP A 6 11.73 5.74 -12.01
C ASP A 6 11.25 5.63 -10.54
N LYS A 7 11.90 6.34 -9.61
CA LYS A 7 11.53 6.29 -8.19
C LYS A 7 10.20 6.98 -7.87
N LYS A 8 9.82 8.00 -8.64
CA LYS A 8 8.53 8.68 -8.49
C LYS A 8 7.36 7.74 -8.84
N THR A 9 7.61 6.72 -9.67
CA THR A 9 6.64 5.66 -9.97
C THR A 9 6.77 4.45 -9.05
N SER A 10 7.99 3.92 -8.87
CA SER A 10 8.20 2.65 -8.14
C SER A 10 8.00 2.74 -6.63
N GLU A 11 8.29 3.88 -5.99
CA GLU A 11 8.14 4.00 -4.53
C GLU A 11 6.66 4.09 -4.10
N PRO A 12 5.77 4.84 -4.80
CA PRO A 12 4.32 4.74 -4.57
C PRO A 12 3.76 3.32 -4.74
N VAL A 13 4.22 2.56 -5.73
CA VAL A 13 3.83 1.13 -5.87
C VAL A 13 4.28 0.33 -4.65
N GLY A 14 5.50 0.58 -4.15
CA GLY A 14 6.00 0.00 -2.91
C GLY A 14 5.14 0.34 -1.68
N ILE A 15 4.66 1.58 -1.57
CA ILE A 15 3.73 2.00 -0.50
C ILE A 15 2.42 1.20 -0.59
N ALA A 16 1.83 1.10 -1.79
CA ALA A 16 0.60 0.35 -2.00
C ALA A 16 0.76 -1.14 -1.66
N ALA A 17 1.85 -1.76 -2.12
CA ALA A 17 2.18 -3.15 -1.83
C ALA A 17 2.41 -3.40 -0.33
N ALA A 18 3.09 -2.47 0.36
CA ALA A 18 3.32 -2.58 1.80
C ALA A 18 2.01 -2.57 2.61
N ILE A 19 1.04 -1.72 2.22
CA ILE A 19 -0.29 -1.69 2.83
C ILE A 19 -1.05 -2.98 2.52
N ALA A 20 -1.08 -3.40 1.25
CA ALA A 20 -1.72 -4.64 0.83
C ALA A 20 -1.16 -5.87 1.58
N GLY A 21 0.15 -5.87 1.85
CA GLY A 21 0.86 -6.94 2.55
C GLY A 21 0.97 -6.81 4.07
N ASN A 22 0.41 -5.77 4.71
CA ASN A 22 0.59 -5.48 6.15
C ASN A 22 2.07 -5.36 6.59
N CYS A 23 2.97 -4.88 5.73
CA CYS A 23 4.40 -4.75 6.05
C CYS A 23 4.75 -3.34 6.55
N GLU A 24 4.73 -3.12 7.87
CA GLU A 24 5.11 -1.85 8.50
C GLU A 24 6.52 -1.35 8.13
N PRO A 25 7.61 -2.16 8.22
CA PRO A 25 8.94 -1.67 7.86
C PRO A 25 9.04 -1.32 6.37
N CYS A 26 8.36 -2.07 5.49
CA CYS A 26 8.30 -1.76 4.06
C CYS A 26 7.59 -0.41 3.83
N LEU A 27 6.49 -0.15 4.53
CA LEU A 27 5.75 1.10 4.41
C LEU A 27 6.61 2.30 4.82
N LYS A 28 7.34 2.20 5.95
CA LYS A 28 8.27 3.26 6.40
C LYS A 28 9.37 3.51 5.38
N PHE A 29 9.95 2.44 4.84
CA PHE A 29 11.01 2.52 3.83
C PHE A 29 10.52 3.21 2.56
N HIS A 30 9.47 2.68 1.92
CA HIS A 30 8.97 3.21 0.65
C HIS A 30 8.41 4.63 0.78
N PHE A 31 7.81 4.99 1.92
CA PHE A 31 7.39 6.36 2.20
C PHE A 31 8.58 7.34 2.23
N SER A 32 9.66 6.97 2.93
CA SER A 32 10.89 7.77 2.98
C SER A 32 11.51 7.96 1.58
N GLN A 33 11.52 6.89 0.78
CA GLN A 33 12.09 6.91 -0.56
C GLN A 33 11.21 7.70 -1.55
N ALA A 34 9.87 7.59 -1.48
CA ALA A 34 8.95 8.39 -2.28
C ALA A 34 9.12 9.89 -2.00
N LYS A 35 9.27 10.27 -0.72
CA LYS A 35 9.56 11.66 -0.34
C LYS A 35 10.88 12.16 -0.96
N LYS A 36 11.94 11.35 -0.92
CA LYS A 36 13.23 11.69 -1.56
C LYS A 36 13.14 11.75 -3.09
N ALA A 37 12.21 11.01 -3.69
CA ALA A 37 11.93 11.04 -5.13
C ALA A 37 11.07 12.24 -5.56
N GLY A 38 10.67 13.11 -4.63
CA GLY A 38 9.87 14.29 -4.92
C GLY A 38 8.37 14.03 -5.06
N CYS A 39 7.87 12.88 -4.57
CA CYS A 39 6.43 12.64 -4.49
C CYS A 39 5.77 13.65 -3.55
N LYS A 40 4.70 14.28 -4.02
CA LYS A 40 3.87 15.19 -3.23
C LYS A 40 3.07 14.41 -2.20
N ARG A 41 2.71 15.07 -1.10
CA ARG A 41 1.95 14.43 -0.01
C ARG A 41 0.56 14.00 -0.47
N GLU A 42 -0.03 14.73 -1.41
CA GLU A 42 -1.32 14.47 -2.03
C GLU A 42 -1.28 13.22 -2.91
N GLU A 43 -0.22 13.04 -3.71
CA GLU A 43 0.01 11.83 -4.51
C GLU A 43 0.07 10.59 -3.59
N VAL A 44 0.82 10.68 -2.48
CA VAL A 44 0.94 9.58 -1.51
C VAL A 44 -0.38 9.30 -0.78
N LYS A 45 -1.17 10.34 -0.43
CA LYS A 45 -2.50 10.16 0.18
C LYS A 45 -3.45 9.38 -0.73
N GLU A 46 -3.46 9.69 -2.03
CA GLU A 46 -4.31 8.97 -2.98
C GLU A 46 -3.89 7.51 -3.13
N VAL A 47 -2.58 7.24 -3.19
CA VAL A 47 -2.03 5.87 -3.20
C VAL A 47 -2.48 5.08 -1.96
N ILE A 48 -2.39 5.69 -0.77
CA ILE A 48 -2.85 5.06 0.49
C ILE A 48 -4.34 4.75 0.42
N LYS A 49 -5.17 5.68 -0.07
CA LYS A 49 -6.61 5.49 -0.21
C LYS A 49 -6.95 4.32 -1.13
N ILE A 50 -6.30 4.23 -2.29
CA ILE A 50 -6.47 3.11 -3.23
C ILE A 50 -6.03 1.80 -2.59
N ALA A 51 -4.85 1.77 -1.97
CA ALA A 51 -4.31 0.57 -1.34
C ALA A 51 -5.21 0.05 -0.20
N ARG A 52 -5.77 0.97 0.61
CA ARG A 52 -6.75 0.64 1.64
C ARG A 52 -8.03 0.04 1.05
N MET A 53 -8.60 0.66 0.03
CA MET A 53 -9.79 0.14 -0.65
C MET A 53 -9.57 -1.30 -1.16
N VAL A 54 -8.40 -1.58 -1.74
CA VAL A 54 -8.04 -2.93 -2.19
C VAL A 54 -7.86 -3.88 -1.01
N LYS A 55 -7.24 -3.43 0.09
CA LYS A 55 -7.03 -4.21 1.32
C LYS A 55 -8.34 -4.55 2.04
N ASP A 56 -9.32 -3.66 1.97
CA ASP A 56 -10.61 -3.83 2.65
C ASP A 56 -11.39 -5.02 2.07
N SER A 57 -11.30 -5.29 0.76
CA SER A 57 -12.00 -6.42 0.12
C SER A 57 -11.70 -7.80 0.74
N PRO A 58 -10.43 -8.26 0.85
CA PRO A 58 -10.13 -9.56 1.43
C PRO A 58 -10.46 -9.66 2.92
N ILE A 59 -10.29 -8.59 3.71
CA ILE A 59 -10.62 -8.64 5.14
C ILE A 59 -12.13 -8.78 5.37
N GLN A 60 -12.97 -8.20 4.52
CA GLN A 60 -14.43 -8.38 4.58
C GLN A 60 -14.83 -9.85 4.36
N ILE A 61 -14.10 -10.59 3.51
CA ILE A 61 -14.35 -12.03 3.32
C ILE A 61 -14.04 -12.80 4.60
N ILE A 62 -12.93 -12.47 5.27
CA ILE A 62 -12.53 -13.10 6.54
C ILE A 62 -13.56 -12.82 7.64
N TYR A 63 -14.03 -11.58 7.79
CA TYR A 63 -15.06 -11.26 8.79
C TYR A 63 -16.37 -11.99 8.53
N LYS A 64 -16.84 -12.01 7.28
CA LYS A 64 -18.03 -12.81 6.91
C LYS A 64 -17.86 -14.30 7.22
N LEU A 65 -16.67 -14.85 7.08
CA LEU A 65 -16.39 -16.23 7.46
C LEU A 65 -16.40 -16.39 8.98
N ALA A 66 -15.75 -15.48 9.72
CA ALA A 66 -15.73 -15.51 11.18
C ALA A 66 -17.15 -15.47 11.76
N ASP A 67 -18.02 -14.58 11.26
CA ASP A 67 -19.41 -14.46 11.67
C ASP A 67 -20.19 -15.77 11.45
N LYS A 68 -19.93 -16.46 10.33
CA LYS A 68 -20.55 -17.76 10.02
C LYS A 68 -20.07 -18.90 10.91
N LEU A 69 -18.88 -18.79 11.50
CA LEU A 69 -18.31 -19.85 12.36
C LEU A 69 -18.80 -19.76 13.81
N VAL A 70 -19.26 -18.57 14.23
CA VAL A 70 -19.72 -18.32 15.62
C VAL A 70 -21.24 -18.18 15.75
N GLY A 71 -21.96 -18.04 14.63
CA GLY A 71 -23.42 -18.13 14.57
C GLY A 71 -23.90 -19.56 14.37
#